data_AF-A0A497NJR0-F1
#
_entry.id   AF-A0A497NJR0-F1
#
_cell.length_a   1.000
_cell.length_b   1.000
_cell.length_c   1.000
_cell.angle_alpha   90.00
_cell.angle_beta   90.00
_cell.angle_gamma   90.00
#
_symmetry.space_group_name_H-M   'P 1'
#
loop_
_entity.id
_entity.type
_entity.pdbx_description
1 polymer ?
#
loop_
_entity_poly.entity_id
_entity_poly.type
_entity_poly.pdbx_seq_one_letter_code
_entity_poly.pdbx_strand_id
1 'polypeptide(L)'
;MTEFLIGAGGWAYFQVPGLRPLEAYSRAFSFVEVNSTFYTNPSFQLVKSWRRRVPQKFEFSVRCHQDVTHRFMLEPIREVFDNVTRMLDVCRILRSKFLVLQTPASFPFTEEKIEAIRHLFNSLNLKGIRLVWEVRRRGGECLPRSLRSLMQDFNVIQCIDLSRETLATDVDTVYSRVFGKGEHNIYQFTDGELLEINRKIMDERRDTAVVSFHNVRMYKDAARYKIYKQRKKFPPVTRYTGQLALKEVLTEDTDFPATKQKLITTQGWKVIDLPGDQRVHAHTFLKRLPDKCFKNIEEVMLKLHQKTDNTVTTR
;
A
#
# COMPACT_ATOMS: atom_id res chain seq x y z
N MET A 1 13.07 18.75 7.90
CA MET A 1 13.25 17.53 7.08
C MET A 1 12.00 16.71 7.27
N THR A 2 11.35 16.23 6.21
CA THR A 2 10.11 15.43 6.31
C THR A 2 10.40 14.08 6.98
N GLU A 3 9.62 13.72 8.00
CA GLU A 3 9.65 12.40 8.63
C GLU A 3 8.98 11.38 7.70
N PHE A 4 9.68 10.30 7.34
CA PHE A 4 9.13 9.22 6.50
C PHE A 4 8.78 7.99 7.34
N LEU A 5 7.51 7.62 7.30
CA LEU A 5 6.98 6.38 7.89
C LEU A 5 6.64 5.41 6.76
N ILE A 6 7.58 4.50 6.48
CA ILE A 6 7.49 3.54 5.36
C ILE A 6 7.25 2.14 5.92
N GLY A 7 6.17 1.51 5.47
CA GLY A 7 5.78 0.19 5.94
C GLY A 7 4.72 -0.46 5.06
N ALA A 8 3.93 -1.35 5.64
CA ALA A 8 2.98 -2.18 4.93
C ALA A 8 1.64 -2.28 5.68
N GLY A 9 0.63 -2.73 4.94
CA GLY A 9 -0.71 -3.04 5.45
C GLY A 9 -0.80 -4.30 6.28
N GLY A 10 -0.05 -4.38 7.37
CA GLY A 10 0.00 -5.52 8.29
C GLY A 10 1.33 -6.27 8.22
N TRP A 11 1.46 -7.29 9.07
CA TRP A 11 2.72 -8.04 9.28
C TRP A 11 2.52 -9.56 9.31
N ALA A 12 1.30 -10.06 9.14
CA ALA A 12 0.98 -11.49 9.35
C ALA A 12 1.80 -12.43 8.44
N TYR A 13 2.08 -11.98 7.22
CA TYR A 13 2.87 -12.74 6.24
C TYR A 13 4.39 -12.47 6.31
N PHE A 14 4.86 -11.66 7.27
CA PHE A 14 6.29 -11.37 7.45
C PHE A 14 6.94 -12.46 8.31
N GLN A 15 7.19 -13.62 7.70
CA GLN A 15 7.69 -14.82 8.39
C GLN A 15 9.22 -14.87 8.34
N VAL A 16 9.85 -14.93 9.52
CA VAL A 16 11.29 -15.17 9.67
C VAL A 16 11.46 -16.31 10.66
N PRO A 17 12.17 -17.40 10.30
CA PRO A 17 12.37 -18.54 11.19
C PRO A 17 12.88 -18.12 12.58
N GLY A 18 12.25 -18.66 13.62
CA GLY A 18 12.61 -18.38 15.02
C GLY A 18 12.10 -17.05 15.58
N LEU A 19 11.41 -16.21 14.81
CA LEU A 19 10.87 -14.94 15.27
C LEU A 19 9.35 -14.85 15.10
N ARG A 20 8.70 -14.14 16.03
CA ARG A 20 7.28 -13.78 15.87
C ARG A 20 7.14 -12.76 14.73
N PRO A 21 6.10 -12.85 13.88
CA PRO A 21 6.01 -12.00 12.68
C PRO A 21 6.11 -10.49 12.95
N LEU A 22 5.43 -9.97 13.98
CA LEU A 22 5.51 -8.55 14.34
C LEU A 22 6.91 -8.13 14.81
N GLU A 23 7.59 -9.01 15.57
CA GLU A 23 8.93 -8.72 16.07
C GLU A 23 9.91 -8.68 14.89
N ALA A 24 9.87 -9.69 14.02
CA ALA A 24 10.65 -9.73 12.79
C ALA A 24 10.39 -8.49 11.91
N TYR A 25 9.12 -8.14 11.72
CA TYR A 25 8.71 -6.96 10.96
C TYR A 25 9.30 -5.67 11.53
N SER A 26 9.27 -5.50 12.86
CA SER A 26 9.78 -4.29 13.53
C SER A 26 11.29 -4.12 13.49
N ARG A 27 12.04 -5.17 13.14
CA ARG A 27 13.47 -5.08 12.85
C ARG A 27 13.72 -4.49 11.45
N ALA A 28 12.78 -4.69 10.52
CA ALA A 28 12.89 -4.21 9.14
C ALA A 28 12.25 -2.83 8.92
N PHE A 29 11.15 -2.52 9.62
CA PHE A 29 10.38 -1.28 9.44
C PHE A 29 10.13 -0.58 10.77
N SER A 30 9.86 0.73 10.73
CA SER A 30 9.52 1.55 11.89
C SER A 30 8.04 1.92 11.96
N PHE A 31 7.23 1.45 10.99
CA PHE A 31 5.83 1.79 10.84
C PHE A 31 5.03 0.59 10.32
N VAL A 32 3.80 0.41 10.79
CA VAL A 32 2.83 -0.54 10.19
C VAL A 32 1.39 -0.06 10.32
N GLU A 33 0.58 -0.33 9.31
CA GLU A 33 -0.88 -0.15 9.39
C GLU A 33 -1.54 -1.44 9.89
N VAL A 34 -2.21 -1.37 11.03
CA VAL A 34 -2.98 -2.48 11.61
C VAL A 34 -4.27 -2.64 10.81
N ASN A 35 -4.27 -3.58 9.88
CA ASN A 35 -5.43 -3.87 9.02
C ASN A 35 -6.46 -4.79 9.65
N SER A 36 -6.06 -5.68 10.57
CA SER A 36 -6.96 -6.68 11.17
C SER A 36 -8.08 -6.06 12.00
N THR A 37 -7.86 -4.85 12.54
CA THR A 37 -8.86 -4.08 13.31
C THR A 37 -10.06 -3.64 12.47
N PHE A 38 -9.91 -3.61 11.13
CA PHE A 38 -11.05 -3.35 10.25
C PHE A 38 -12.10 -4.48 10.32
N TYR A 39 -11.66 -5.72 10.49
CA TYR A 39 -12.54 -6.90 10.46
C TYR A 39 -12.89 -7.44 11.85
N THR A 40 -12.04 -7.16 12.83
CA THR A 40 -12.13 -7.77 14.16
C THR A 40 -11.83 -6.74 15.24
N ASN A 41 -12.50 -6.85 16.37
CA ASN A 41 -12.22 -6.05 17.56
C ASN A 41 -11.21 -6.80 18.46
N PRO A 42 -9.90 -6.51 18.40
CA PRO A 42 -8.93 -7.23 19.23
C PRO A 42 -9.15 -6.94 20.71
N SER A 43 -8.77 -7.88 21.58
CA SER A 43 -8.74 -7.64 23.02
C SER A 43 -7.64 -6.63 23.37
N PHE A 44 -7.85 -5.79 24.38
CA PHE A 44 -6.81 -4.84 24.80
C PHE A 44 -5.54 -5.53 25.31
N GLN A 45 -5.64 -6.76 25.83
CA GLN A 45 -4.46 -7.57 26.19
C GLN A 45 -3.61 -7.91 24.96
N LEU A 46 -4.24 -8.29 23.84
CA LEU A 46 -3.56 -8.55 22.58
C LEU A 46 -2.90 -7.27 22.05
N VAL A 47 -3.61 -6.14 22.06
CA VAL A 47 -3.07 -4.84 21.61
C VAL A 47 -1.89 -4.39 22.48
N LYS A 48 -1.99 -4.50 23.81
CA LYS A 48 -0.86 -4.26 24.74
C LYS A 48 0.31 -5.18 24.43
N SER A 49 0.04 -6.44 24.09
CA SER A 49 1.08 -7.38 23.65
C SER A 49 1.74 -6.96 22.34
N TRP A 50 1.03 -6.38 21.37
CA TRP A 50 1.65 -5.86 20.15
C TRP A 50 2.62 -4.71 20.48
N ARG A 51 2.18 -3.73 21.27
CA ARG A 51 3.01 -2.59 21.67
C ARG A 51 4.31 -3.01 22.37
N ARG A 52 4.25 -4.02 23.24
CA ARG A 52 5.42 -4.54 23.99
C ARG A 52 6.45 -5.27 23.12
N ARG A 53 6.08 -5.74 21.92
CA ARG A 53 6.95 -6.56 21.05
C ARG A 53 7.78 -5.74 20.08
N VAL A 54 7.64 -4.42 20.08
CA VAL A 54 8.27 -3.53 19.10
C VAL A 54 9.00 -2.38 19.82
N PRO A 55 10.03 -1.76 19.20
CA PRO A 55 10.75 -0.64 19.80
C PRO A 55 9.83 0.53 20.20
N GLN A 56 10.22 1.33 21.20
CA GLN A 56 9.40 2.44 21.69
C GLN A 56 9.01 3.45 20.60
N LYS A 57 9.92 3.72 19.65
CA LYS A 57 9.72 4.66 18.54
C LYS A 57 8.99 4.05 17.33
N PHE A 58 8.61 2.78 17.39
CA PHE A 58 7.86 2.15 16.29
C PHE A 58 6.44 2.71 16.26
N GLU A 59 6.02 3.25 15.12
CA GLU A 59 4.72 3.87 14.90
C GLU A 59 3.70 2.84 14.39
N PHE A 60 2.46 2.97 14.84
CA PHE A 60 1.34 2.22 14.27
C PHE A 60 0.39 3.22 13.61
N SER A 61 -0.37 2.76 12.61
CA SER A 61 -1.69 3.33 12.33
C SER A 61 -2.74 2.25 12.53
N VAL A 62 -3.96 2.64 12.90
CA VAL A 62 -5.04 1.68 13.18
C VAL A 62 -6.14 1.91 12.18
N ARG A 63 -6.56 0.85 11.48
CA ARG A 63 -7.73 0.94 10.63
C ARG A 63 -8.99 0.80 11.47
N CYS A 64 -9.91 1.76 11.35
CA CYS A 64 -11.17 1.75 12.08
C CYS A 64 -12.01 0.53 11.69
N HIS A 65 -12.80 0.01 12.63
CA HIS A 65 -13.65 -1.16 12.39
C HIS A 65 -14.68 -0.88 11.28
N GLN A 66 -14.92 -1.87 10.40
CA GLN A 66 -15.80 -1.71 9.25
C GLN A 66 -17.24 -1.37 9.63
N ASP A 67 -17.68 -1.74 10.84
CA ASP A 67 -19.03 -1.37 11.30
C ASP A 67 -19.22 0.15 11.32
N VAL A 68 -18.18 0.92 11.64
CA VAL A 68 -18.25 2.37 11.67
C VAL A 68 -18.48 2.94 10.27
N THR A 69 -17.71 2.50 9.27
CA THR A 69 -17.68 3.15 7.95
C THR A 69 -18.49 2.46 6.86
N HIS A 70 -18.80 1.16 7.01
CA HIS A 70 -19.51 0.36 6.01
C HIS A 70 -20.91 -0.06 6.49
N ARG A 71 -21.04 -0.53 7.75
CA ARG A 71 -22.34 -1.00 8.26
C ARG A 71 -23.24 0.17 8.67
N PHE A 72 -22.71 1.05 9.52
CA PHE A 72 -23.44 2.20 10.06
C PHE A 72 -23.13 3.50 9.32
N MET A 73 -22.24 3.46 8.33
CA MET A 73 -22.00 4.57 7.39
C MET A 73 -21.77 5.92 8.09
N LEU A 74 -20.97 5.92 9.16
CA LEU A 74 -20.63 7.08 10.00
C LEU A 74 -21.85 7.81 10.60
N GLU A 75 -22.98 7.13 10.77
CA GLU A 75 -24.13 7.69 11.45
C GLU A 75 -23.81 7.96 12.94
N PRO A 76 -24.17 9.12 13.52
CA PRO A 76 -23.93 9.44 14.93
C PRO A 76 -24.89 8.67 15.86
N ILE A 77 -24.82 7.34 15.82
CA ILE A 77 -25.54 6.43 16.71
C ILE A 77 -24.59 5.81 17.74
N ARG A 78 -25.16 5.27 18.82
CA ARG A 78 -24.42 4.68 19.94
C ARG A 78 -23.38 3.66 19.48
N GLU A 79 -23.74 2.77 18.56
CA GLU A 79 -22.85 1.72 18.06
C GLU A 79 -21.61 2.28 17.37
N VAL A 80 -21.74 3.39 16.66
CA VAL A 80 -20.62 4.09 16.03
C VAL A 80 -19.74 4.75 17.08
N PHE A 81 -20.34 5.44 18.06
CA PHE A 81 -19.60 6.03 19.18
C PHE A 81 -18.81 4.98 19.96
N ASP A 82 -19.43 3.85 20.29
CA ASP A 82 -18.79 2.75 21.03
C ASP A 82 -17.62 2.15 20.25
N ASN A 83 -17.81 1.89 18.94
CA ASN A 83 -16.74 1.33 18.09
C ASN A 83 -15.60 2.34 17.87
N VAL A 84 -15.89 3.60 17.57
CA VAL A 84 -14.85 4.63 17.39
C VAL A 84 -14.09 4.85 18.68
N THR A 85 -14.77 4.94 19.83
CA THR A 85 -14.13 5.07 21.15
C THR A 85 -13.19 3.91 21.42
N ARG A 86 -13.64 2.68 21.14
CA ARG A 86 -12.79 1.49 21.24
C ARG A 86 -11.56 1.57 20.34
N MET A 87 -11.70 2.02 19.09
CA MET A 87 -10.57 2.18 18.16
C MET A 87 -9.60 3.27 18.63
N LEU A 88 -10.09 4.36 19.20
CA LEU A 88 -9.24 5.39 19.82
C LEU A 88 -8.47 4.82 21.02
N ASP A 89 -9.06 3.94 21.83
CA ASP A 89 -8.33 3.24 22.90
C ASP A 89 -7.26 2.29 22.36
N VAL A 90 -7.54 1.58 21.26
CA VAL A 90 -6.52 0.80 20.54
C VAL A 90 -5.37 1.70 20.09
N CYS A 91 -5.65 2.86 19.49
CA CYS A 91 -4.63 3.83 19.11
C CYS A 91 -3.80 4.28 20.33
N ARG A 92 -4.44 4.63 21.45
CA ARG A 92 -3.75 5.06 22.68
C ARG A 92 -2.84 3.98 23.24
N ILE A 93 -3.29 2.73 23.29
CA ILE A 93 -2.48 1.59 23.75
C ILE A 93 -1.27 1.40 22.82
N LEU A 94 -1.48 1.49 21.51
CA LEU A 94 -0.41 1.37 20.53
C LEU A 94 0.48 2.61 20.42
N ARG A 95 0.08 3.73 21.04
CA ARG A 95 0.68 5.06 20.85
C ARG A 95 0.65 5.49 19.37
N SER A 96 -0.39 5.10 18.65
CA SER A 96 -0.64 5.47 17.26
C SER A 96 -1.11 6.91 17.18
N LYS A 97 -0.52 7.68 16.24
CA LYS A 97 -0.99 9.03 15.89
C LYS A 97 -2.20 9.02 14.94
N PHE A 98 -2.52 7.89 14.33
CA PHE A 98 -3.44 7.81 13.19
C PHE A 98 -4.57 6.80 13.40
N LEU A 99 -5.80 7.24 13.15
CA LEU A 99 -6.97 6.37 12.99
C LEU A 99 -7.49 6.48 11.55
N VAL A 100 -7.42 5.39 10.80
CA VAL A 100 -7.76 5.34 9.37
C VAL A 100 -9.22 4.94 9.18
N LEU A 101 -10.03 5.88 8.70
CA LEU A 101 -11.38 5.68 8.20
C LEU A 101 -11.30 5.37 6.70
N GLN A 102 -12.01 4.34 6.26
CA GLN A 102 -12.19 4.04 4.84
C GLN A 102 -13.67 3.85 4.58
N THR A 103 -14.26 4.67 3.73
CA THR A 103 -15.67 4.54 3.31
C THR A 103 -15.76 3.76 1.99
N PRO A 104 -16.85 3.00 1.77
CA PRO A 104 -17.07 2.31 0.50
C PRO A 104 -17.36 3.28 -0.65
N ALA A 105 -17.19 2.83 -1.89
CA ALA A 105 -17.45 3.64 -3.09
C ALA A 105 -18.92 4.07 -3.26
N SER A 106 -19.84 3.40 -2.56
CA SER A 106 -21.26 3.69 -2.52
C SER A 106 -21.66 4.65 -1.39
N PHE A 107 -20.69 5.21 -0.65
CA PHE A 107 -21.00 6.09 0.47
C PHE A 107 -21.65 7.40 0.00
N PRO A 108 -22.84 7.76 0.49
CA PRO A 108 -23.51 8.98 0.07
C PRO A 108 -22.86 10.18 0.76
N PHE A 109 -22.41 11.16 -0.01
CA PHE A 109 -21.90 12.44 0.52
C PHE A 109 -22.92 13.56 0.28
N THR A 110 -24.14 13.37 0.81
CA THR A 110 -25.15 14.44 0.86
C THR A 110 -24.81 15.44 1.94
N GLU A 111 -25.34 16.66 1.85
CA GLU A 111 -25.12 17.71 2.87
C GLU A 111 -25.58 17.24 4.27
N GLU A 112 -26.75 16.61 4.36
CA GLU A 112 -27.28 16.03 5.61
C GLU A 112 -26.32 14.99 6.21
N LYS A 113 -25.74 14.13 5.37
CA LYS A 113 -24.79 13.11 5.82
C LYS A 113 -23.50 13.76 6.32
N ILE A 114 -23.01 14.79 5.63
CA ILE A 114 -21.80 15.52 6.03
C ILE A 114 -22.03 16.23 7.37
N GLU A 115 -23.20 16.81 7.60
CA GLU A 115 -23.54 17.42 8.89
C GLU A 115 -23.64 16.38 10.02
N ALA A 116 -24.24 15.21 9.75
CA ALA A 116 -24.24 14.09 10.70
C ALA A 116 -22.81 13.63 11.09
N ILE A 117 -21.90 13.58 10.11
CA ILE A 117 -20.47 13.28 10.37
C ILE A 117 -19.82 14.40 11.20
N ARG A 118 -20.15 15.67 10.94
CA ARG A 118 -19.66 16.80 11.72
C ARG A 118 -20.07 16.68 13.19
N HIS A 119 -21.34 16.33 13.47
CA HIS A 119 -21.81 16.05 14.83
C HIS A 119 -21.06 14.89 15.48
N LEU A 120 -20.84 13.80 14.74
CA LEU A 120 -20.02 12.68 15.20
C LEU A 120 -18.62 13.16 15.60
N PHE A 121 -17.91 13.84 14.70
CA PHE A 121 -16.52 14.26 14.92
C PHE A 121 -16.37 15.27 16.06
N ASN A 122 -17.30 16.22 16.20
CA ASN A 122 -17.34 17.17 17.33
C ASN A 122 -17.42 16.48 18.69
N SER A 123 -18.06 15.31 18.74
CA SER A 123 -18.26 14.55 19.97
C SER A 123 -17.07 13.64 20.31
N LEU A 124 -16.09 13.48 19.41
CA LEU A 124 -14.94 12.60 19.61
C LEU A 124 -13.81 13.29 20.38
N ASN A 125 -13.30 12.63 21.43
CA ASN A 125 -12.10 13.07 22.12
C ASN A 125 -10.84 12.45 21.49
N LEU A 126 -10.26 13.15 20.51
CA LEU A 126 -9.12 12.64 19.75
C LEU A 126 -7.79 12.65 20.51
N LYS A 127 -7.61 13.51 21.53
CA LYS A 127 -6.35 13.65 22.32
C LYS A 127 -5.06 13.60 21.48
N GLY A 128 -5.05 14.29 20.33
CA GLY A 128 -3.90 14.34 19.41
C GLY A 128 -3.82 13.23 18.36
N ILE A 129 -4.76 12.27 18.35
CA ILE A 129 -4.91 11.32 17.24
C ILE A 129 -5.52 12.06 16.05
N ARG A 130 -4.90 11.99 14.88
CA ARG A 130 -5.47 12.53 13.65
C ARG A 130 -6.28 11.45 12.94
N LEU A 131 -7.45 11.85 12.45
CA LEU A 131 -8.22 11.01 11.54
C LEU A 131 -7.56 11.05 10.17
N VAL A 132 -7.43 9.87 9.58
CA VAL A 132 -6.99 9.69 8.20
C VAL A 132 -8.18 9.14 7.44
N TRP A 133 -8.57 9.72 6.31
CA TRP A 133 -9.77 9.30 5.59
C TRP A 133 -9.47 8.93 4.13
N GLU A 134 -9.60 7.64 3.82
CA GLU A 134 -9.67 7.13 2.45
C GLU A 134 -11.12 7.15 1.97
N VAL A 135 -11.44 8.15 1.15
CA VAL A 135 -12.76 8.30 0.53
C VAL A 135 -12.75 7.53 -0.78
N ARG A 136 -13.26 6.29 -0.78
CA ARG A 136 -13.42 5.55 -2.04
C ARG A 136 -14.57 6.14 -2.83
N ARG A 137 -14.37 6.32 -4.14
CA ARG A 137 -15.40 6.83 -5.06
C ARG A 137 -15.36 6.07 -6.37
N ARG A 138 -16.48 6.11 -7.09
CA ARG A 138 -16.47 5.78 -8.53
C ARG A 138 -15.65 6.87 -9.24
N GLY A 139 -14.74 6.45 -10.12
CA GLY A 139 -13.58 7.25 -10.53
C GLY A 139 -13.91 8.62 -11.14
N GLY A 140 -13.08 9.62 -10.83
CA GLY A 140 -13.08 10.95 -11.47
C GLY A 140 -13.80 12.07 -10.71
N GLU A 141 -14.56 11.75 -9.66
CA GLU A 141 -15.32 12.78 -8.95
C GLU A 141 -14.50 13.54 -7.89
N CYS A 142 -14.42 14.87 -8.02
CA CYS A 142 -13.84 15.75 -7.00
C CYS A 142 -14.63 15.70 -5.70
N LEU A 143 -13.96 15.67 -4.54
CA LEU A 143 -14.63 15.69 -3.22
C LEU A 143 -15.69 16.82 -3.16
N PRO A 144 -16.86 16.61 -2.54
CA PRO A 144 -17.80 17.71 -2.29
C PRO A 144 -17.11 18.84 -1.52
N ARG A 145 -17.50 20.09 -1.79
CA ARG A 145 -16.91 21.26 -1.10
C ARG A 145 -17.14 21.20 0.41
N SER A 146 -18.35 20.81 0.82
CA SER A 146 -18.75 20.58 2.21
C SER A 146 -17.89 19.52 2.89
N LEU A 147 -17.59 18.41 2.21
CA LEU A 147 -16.68 17.38 2.74
C LEU A 147 -15.24 17.90 2.89
N ARG A 148 -14.73 18.64 1.91
CA ARG A 148 -13.39 19.27 2.01
C ARG A 148 -13.32 20.23 3.20
N SER A 149 -14.34 21.08 3.38
CA SER A 149 -14.45 21.99 4.52
C SER A 149 -14.47 21.22 5.85
N LEU A 150 -15.27 20.16 5.96
CA LEU A 150 -15.27 19.29 7.13
C LEU A 150 -13.88 18.72 7.41
N MET A 151 -13.20 18.18 6.40
CA MET A 151 -11.86 17.64 6.57
C MET A 151 -10.85 18.70 7.05
N GLN A 152 -10.96 19.94 6.56
CA GLN A 152 -10.14 21.07 7.02
C GLN A 152 -10.45 21.44 8.48
N ASP A 153 -11.73 21.61 8.83
CA ASP A 153 -12.18 22.02 10.17
C ASP A 153 -11.69 21.05 11.26
N PHE A 154 -11.68 19.75 10.96
CA PHE A 154 -11.25 18.69 11.88
C PHE A 154 -9.80 18.24 11.67
N ASN A 155 -9.03 18.92 10.81
CA ASN A 155 -7.65 18.57 10.45
C ASN A 155 -7.47 17.08 10.07
N VAL A 156 -8.42 16.57 9.28
CA VAL A 156 -8.43 15.20 8.76
C VAL A 156 -7.43 15.09 7.62
N ILE A 157 -6.57 14.08 7.70
CA ILE A 157 -5.61 13.77 6.63
C ILE A 157 -6.33 12.99 5.54
N GLN A 158 -6.34 13.50 4.31
CA GLN A 158 -6.83 12.74 3.16
C GLN A 158 -5.85 11.58 2.86
N CYS A 159 -6.37 10.35 2.80
CA CYS A 159 -5.62 9.20 2.32
C CYS A 159 -5.84 9.03 0.83
N ILE A 160 -4.76 9.05 0.06
CA ILE A 160 -4.78 8.86 -1.40
C ILE A 160 -3.79 7.76 -1.82
N ASP A 161 -4.03 7.13 -2.97
CA ASP A 161 -3.05 6.23 -3.57
C ASP A 161 -2.11 7.03 -4.50
N LEU A 162 -0.91 7.36 -4.04
CA LEU A 162 0.08 8.14 -4.82
C LEU A 162 0.56 7.45 -6.09
N SER A 163 0.30 6.15 -6.24
CA SER A 163 0.57 5.43 -7.49
C SER A 163 -0.46 5.70 -8.59
N ARG A 164 -1.60 6.31 -8.24
CA ARG A 164 -2.74 6.58 -9.13
C ARG A 164 -3.20 8.03 -9.10
N GLU A 165 -3.01 8.71 -7.98
CA GLU A 165 -3.54 10.04 -7.71
C GLU A 165 -2.41 11.07 -7.51
N THR A 166 -2.79 12.34 -7.48
CA THR A 166 -1.92 13.49 -7.19
C THR A 166 -2.30 14.11 -5.86
N LEU A 167 -1.32 14.70 -5.17
CA LEU A 167 -1.54 15.38 -3.90
C LEU A 167 -2.23 16.72 -4.11
N ALA A 168 -3.02 17.12 -3.11
CA ALA A 168 -3.37 18.52 -2.93
C ALA A 168 -2.13 19.31 -2.47
N THR A 169 -2.10 20.60 -2.78
CA THR A 169 -1.09 21.54 -2.28
C THR A 169 -1.31 21.83 -0.80
N ASP A 170 -0.28 22.31 -0.11
CA ASP A 170 -0.37 22.87 1.26
C ASP A 170 -0.81 21.88 2.35
N VAL A 171 -0.43 20.62 2.22
CA VAL A 171 -0.65 19.59 3.25
C VAL A 171 0.58 19.41 4.14
N ASP A 172 0.38 19.41 5.47
CA ASP A 172 1.45 19.19 6.45
C ASP A 172 1.86 17.71 6.55
N THR A 173 0.89 16.81 6.39
CA THR A 173 1.06 15.35 6.47
C THR A 173 0.49 14.67 5.22
N VAL A 174 1.32 13.86 4.58
CA VAL A 174 0.90 12.95 3.52
C VAL A 174 0.63 11.58 4.12
N TYR A 175 -0.53 11.00 3.83
CA TYR A 175 -0.83 9.60 4.14
C TYR A 175 -1.24 8.87 2.87
N SER A 176 -0.44 7.90 2.45
CA SER A 176 -0.71 7.14 1.23
C SER A 176 -0.74 5.64 1.47
N ARG A 177 -1.82 5.03 0.98
CA ARG A 177 -1.96 3.58 0.84
C ARG A 177 -1.76 3.24 -0.62
N VAL A 178 -0.62 2.62 -0.94
CA VAL A 178 -0.23 2.35 -2.33
C VAL A 178 -0.54 0.91 -2.72
N PHE A 179 -1.37 0.74 -3.74
CA PHE A 179 -1.79 -0.57 -4.26
C PHE A 179 -1.11 -0.93 -5.58
N GLY A 180 -0.62 0.09 -6.31
CA GLY A 180 -0.04 -0.07 -7.63
C GLY A 180 -1.10 0.02 -8.73
N LYS A 181 -0.67 -0.14 -9.98
CA LYS A 181 -1.52 0.08 -11.16
C LYS A 181 -2.19 -1.19 -11.69
N GLY A 182 -1.90 -2.34 -11.08
CA GLY A 182 -2.46 -3.63 -11.45
C GLY A 182 -3.93 -3.80 -11.08
N GLU A 183 -4.51 -4.89 -11.57
CA GLU A 183 -5.84 -5.33 -11.16
C GLU A 183 -5.79 -5.78 -9.69
N HIS A 184 -6.82 -5.38 -8.93
CA HIS A 184 -6.84 -5.53 -7.47
C HIS A 184 -5.57 -4.97 -6.80
N ASN A 185 -4.81 -5.81 -6.11
CA ASN A 185 -3.53 -5.47 -5.47
C ASN A 185 -2.37 -6.32 -6.02
N ILE A 186 -2.56 -6.96 -7.18
CA ILE A 186 -1.56 -7.79 -7.84
C ILE A 186 -0.63 -6.86 -8.62
N TYR A 187 0.42 -6.39 -7.94
CA TYR A 187 1.40 -5.47 -8.50
C TYR A 187 2.74 -5.52 -7.77
N GLN A 188 3.80 -5.08 -8.45
CA GLN A 188 5.11 -4.81 -7.86
C GLN A 188 5.67 -3.55 -8.49
N PHE A 189 6.13 -2.59 -7.69
CA PHE A 189 6.54 -1.30 -8.21
C PHE A 189 7.89 -1.35 -8.94
N THR A 190 8.00 -0.68 -10.08
CA THR A 190 9.30 -0.39 -10.69
C THR A 190 10.03 0.72 -9.93
N ASP A 191 11.34 0.87 -10.15
CA ASP A 191 12.12 1.96 -9.54
C ASP A 191 11.56 3.34 -9.95
N GLY A 192 11.19 3.51 -11.22
CA GLY A 192 10.62 4.75 -11.74
C GLY A 192 9.31 5.15 -11.06
N GLU A 193 8.44 4.20 -10.75
CA GLU A 193 7.17 4.48 -10.06
C GLU A 193 7.39 4.84 -8.58
N LEU A 194 8.34 4.18 -7.91
CA LEU A 194 8.73 4.56 -6.54
C LEU A 194 9.37 5.96 -6.51
N LEU A 195 10.14 6.32 -7.54
CA LEU A 195 10.69 7.66 -7.70
C LEU A 195 9.61 8.71 -7.97
N GLU A 196 8.60 8.37 -8.77
CA GLU A 196 7.43 9.22 -9.00
C GLU A 196 6.69 9.50 -7.69
N ILE A 197 6.41 8.48 -6.89
CA ILE A 197 5.81 8.62 -5.56
C ILE A 197 6.67 9.52 -4.66
N ASN A 198 7.99 9.30 -4.62
CA ASN A 198 8.88 10.14 -3.83
C ASN A 198 8.86 11.60 -4.30
N ARG A 199 8.85 11.84 -5.61
CA ARG A 199 8.81 13.19 -6.17
C ARG A 199 7.54 13.92 -5.72
N LYS A 200 6.37 13.31 -5.91
CA LYS A 200 5.08 13.87 -5.43
C LYS A 200 5.15 14.29 -3.95
N ILE A 201 5.75 13.48 -3.08
CA ILE A 201 5.91 13.77 -1.65
C ILE A 201 6.94 14.88 -1.39
N MET A 202 8.00 14.97 -2.18
CA MET A 202 9.12 15.90 -1.96
C MET A 202 8.98 17.23 -2.70
N ASP A 203 8.00 17.38 -3.60
CA ASP A 203 7.78 18.60 -4.39
C ASP A 203 7.47 19.82 -3.51
N GLU A 204 6.93 19.62 -2.31
CA GLU A 204 6.71 20.66 -1.29
C GLU A 204 7.22 20.18 0.07
N ARG A 205 7.54 21.12 0.96
CA ARG A 205 7.97 20.80 2.32
C ARG A 205 6.78 20.30 3.15
N ARG A 206 6.90 19.07 3.65
CA ARG A 206 5.95 18.44 4.59
C ARG A 206 6.62 18.07 5.90
N ASP A 207 5.82 17.92 6.95
CA ASP A 207 6.30 17.46 8.25
C ASP A 207 6.41 15.94 8.28
N THR A 208 5.35 15.25 7.83
CA THR A 208 5.28 13.77 7.87
C THR A 208 4.80 13.19 6.54
N ALA A 209 5.37 12.06 6.13
CA ALA A 209 4.93 11.28 4.99
C ALA A 209 4.80 9.79 5.38
N VAL A 210 3.57 9.30 5.44
CA VAL A 210 3.25 7.89 5.65
C VAL A 210 3.02 7.22 4.29
N VAL A 211 3.76 6.15 4.02
CA VAL A 211 3.61 5.32 2.81
C VAL A 211 3.43 3.87 3.24
N SER A 212 2.17 3.41 3.22
CA SER A 212 1.77 2.04 3.53
C SER A 212 1.57 1.25 2.23
N PHE A 213 2.38 0.22 2.01
CA PHE A 213 2.26 -0.65 0.84
C PHE A 213 1.21 -1.75 1.07
N HIS A 214 0.32 -1.95 0.08
CA HIS A 214 -0.77 -2.94 0.13
C HIS A 214 -0.81 -3.90 -1.08
N ASN A 215 0.16 -3.77 -2.00
CA ASN A 215 0.32 -4.68 -3.12
C ASN A 215 0.84 -6.05 -2.66
N VAL A 216 0.72 -7.08 -3.51
CA VAL A 216 1.13 -8.45 -3.18
C VAL A 216 2.63 -8.59 -2.84
N ARG A 217 3.49 -7.68 -3.33
CA ARG A 217 4.93 -7.60 -2.99
C ARG A 217 5.25 -6.49 -1.97
N MET A 218 4.27 -6.07 -1.16
CA MET A 218 4.37 -4.92 -0.25
C MET A 218 5.65 -4.87 0.59
N TYR A 219 6.09 -5.98 1.19
CA TYR A 219 7.30 -5.95 2.04
C TYR A 219 8.58 -5.70 1.22
N LYS A 220 8.70 -6.29 0.03
CA LYS A 220 9.85 -6.08 -0.86
C LYS A 220 9.86 -4.62 -1.34
N ASP A 221 8.72 -4.08 -1.74
CA ASP A 221 8.63 -2.72 -2.27
C ASP A 221 8.81 -1.66 -1.17
N ALA A 222 8.23 -1.86 0.03
CA ALA A 222 8.48 -1.00 1.17
C ALA A 222 9.96 -1.00 1.57
N ALA A 223 10.63 -2.16 1.58
CA ALA A 223 12.05 -2.26 1.88
C ALA A 223 12.91 -1.55 0.82
N ARG A 224 12.61 -1.76 -0.47
CA ARG A 224 13.27 -1.07 -1.59
C ARG A 224 13.14 0.44 -1.48
N TYR A 225 11.93 0.93 -1.21
CA TYR A 225 11.67 2.35 -1.06
C TYR A 225 12.41 2.95 0.14
N LYS A 226 12.38 2.25 1.29
CA LYS A 226 13.14 2.64 2.49
C LYS A 226 14.65 2.70 2.22
N ILE A 227 15.22 1.68 1.58
CA ILE A 227 16.65 1.63 1.24
C ILE A 227 17.02 2.76 0.29
N TYR A 228 16.21 3.04 -0.73
CA TYR A 228 16.42 4.19 -1.61
C TYR A 228 16.42 5.51 -0.84
N LYS A 229 15.50 5.72 0.11
CA LYS A 229 15.50 6.94 0.94
C LYS A 229 16.78 7.11 1.74
N GLN A 230 17.39 6.01 2.19
CA GLN A 230 18.62 6.00 2.98
C GLN A 230 19.91 6.07 2.14
N ARG A 231 19.93 5.41 0.99
CA ARG A 231 21.14 5.15 0.19
C ARG A 231 21.12 5.78 -1.20
N LYS A 232 19.99 6.34 -1.62
CA LYS A 232 19.74 6.87 -2.98
C LYS A 232 19.92 5.86 -4.11
N LYS A 233 19.92 4.56 -3.78
CA LYS A 233 20.02 3.44 -4.72
C LYS A 233 19.02 2.36 -4.34
N PHE A 234 18.31 1.81 -5.34
CA PHE A 234 17.42 0.68 -5.14
C PHE A 234 18.21 -0.64 -5.11
N PRO A 235 17.89 -1.57 -4.20
CA PRO A 235 18.46 -2.91 -4.23
C PRO A 235 17.78 -3.78 -5.31
N PRO A 236 18.42 -4.88 -5.73
CA PRO A 236 17.83 -5.82 -6.67
C PRO A 236 16.57 -6.50 -6.12
N VAL A 237 15.69 -6.93 -7.04
CA VAL A 237 14.45 -7.67 -6.75
C VAL A 237 14.57 -9.17 -7.03
N THR A 238 15.46 -9.54 -7.96
CA THR A 238 15.79 -10.90 -8.38
C THR A 238 17.27 -11.20 -8.14
N ARG A 239 17.65 -12.48 -8.08
CA ARG A 239 19.05 -12.90 -7.91
C ARG A 239 19.85 -12.73 -9.18
N TYR A 240 19.19 -12.95 -10.31
CA TYR A 240 19.80 -12.84 -11.63
C TYR A 240 19.31 -11.59 -12.35
N THR A 241 19.84 -11.35 -13.55
CA THR A 241 19.42 -10.28 -14.46
C THR A 241 18.94 -10.84 -15.80
N GLY A 242 18.12 -10.08 -16.52
CA GLY A 242 17.69 -10.39 -17.88
C GLY A 242 16.80 -11.62 -17.96
N GLN A 243 17.12 -12.53 -18.88
CA GLN A 243 16.30 -13.73 -19.10
C GLN A 243 16.29 -14.68 -17.90
N LEU A 244 17.41 -14.79 -17.16
CA LEU A 244 17.46 -15.60 -15.95
C LEU A 244 16.60 -15.02 -14.83
N ALA A 245 16.51 -13.69 -14.73
CA ALA A 245 15.59 -13.02 -13.81
C ALA A 245 14.12 -13.32 -14.16
N LEU A 246 13.79 -13.30 -15.46
CA LEU A 246 12.46 -13.70 -15.93
C LEU A 246 12.17 -15.17 -15.57
N LYS A 247 13.13 -16.07 -15.79
CA LYS A 247 12.98 -17.48 -15.43
C LYS A 247 12.71 -17.63 -13.92
N GLU A 248 13.50 -16.98 -13.08
CA GLU A 248 13.32 -16.97 -11.62
C GLU A 248 11.89 -16.57 -11.23
N VAL A 249 11.41 -15.45 -11.77
CA VAL A 249 10.08 -14.89 -11.47
C VAL A 249 8.94 -15.78 -11.95
N LEU A 250 9.08 -16.41 -13.13
CA LEU A 250 8.08 -17.34 -13.66
C LEU A 250 8.05 -18.66 -12.86
N THR A 251 9.19 -19.15 -12.36
CA THR A 251 9.26 -20.39 -11.58
C THR A 251 8.53 -20.30 -10.24
N GLU A 252 8.34 -19.10 -9.67
CA GLU A 252 7.74 -18.92 -8.35
C GLU A 252 6.34 -19.53 -8.22
N ASP A 253 5.45 -19.29 -9.20
CA ASP A 253 4.02 -19.61 -9.10
C ASP A 253 3.31 -19.71 -10.46
N THR A 254 4.03 -19.84 -11.58
CA THR A 254 3.37 -19.96 -12.90
C THR A 254 2.74 -21.34 -13.05
N ASP A 255 1.42 -21.34 -13.27
CA ASP A 255 0.65 -22.54 -13.60
C ASP A 255 0.63 -22.80 -15.11
N PHE A 256 1.27 -23.91 -15.51
CA PHE A 256 1.35 -24.40 -16.89
C PHE A 256 0.41 -25.58 -17.11
N PRO A 257 -0.15 -25.76 -18.33
CA PRO A 257 0.10 -24.98 -19.54
C PRO A 257 -0.51 -23.57 -19.49
N ALA A 258 0.15 -22.62 -20.17
CA ALA A 258 -0.25 -21.21 -20.14
C ALA A 258 -0.17 -20.56 -21.52
N THR A 259 -1.19 -19.79 -21.89
CA THR A 259 -1.13 -18.92 -23.07
C THR A 259 -0.27 -17.69 -22.77
N LYS A 260 0.25 -17.03 -23.82
CA LYS A 260 0.91 -15.72 -23.66
C LYS A 260 0.06 -14.73 -22.88
N GLN A 261 -1.24 -14.65 -23.15
CA GLN A 261 -2.14 -13.74 -22.45
C GLN A 261 -2.27 -14.10 -20.97
N LYS A 262 -2.40 -15.40 -20.63
CA LYS A 262 -2.40 -15.86 -19.23
C LYS A 262 -1.11 -15.44 -18.54
N LEU A 263 0.06 -15.67 -19.15
CA LEU A 263 1.36 -15.26 -18.61
C LEU A 263 1.45 -13.74 -18.39
N ILE A 264 1.00 -12.94 -19.36
CA ILE A 264 1.01 -11.48 -19.23
C ILE A 264 0.13 -11.02 -18.05
N THR A 265 -1.09 -11.55 -17.95
CA THR A 265 -2.03 -11.15 -16.90
C THR A 265 -1.57 -11.62 -15.52
N THR A 266 -1.09 -12.87 -15.39
CA THR A 266 -0.77 -13.45 -14.07
C THR A 266 0.67 -13.20 -13.61
N GLN A 267 1.61 -12.94 -14.53
CA GLN A 267 3.03 -12.79 -14.21
C GLN A 267 3.62 -11.45 -14.65
N GLY A 268 2.98 -10.76 -15.60
CA GLY A 268 3.54 -9.57 -16.23
C GLY A 268 3.76 -8.39 -15.27
N TRP A 269 3.01 -8.31 -14.19
CA TRP A 269 3.10 -7.27 -13.15
C TRP A 269 4.34 -7.41 -12.25
N LYS A 270 4.99 -8.59 -12.23
CA LYS A 270 6.21 -8.80 -11.44
C LYS A 270 7.39 -8.04 -12.05
N VAL A 271 8.35 -7.62 -11.22
CA VAL A 271 9.53 -6.86 -11.66
C VAL A 271 10.75 -7.77 -11.70
N ILE A 272 11.57 -7.61 -12.74
CA ILE A 272 12.83 -8.33 -12.95
C ILE A 272 13.99 -7.32 -13.07
N ASP A 273 15.18 -7.72 -12.60
CA ASP A 273 16.40 -6.94 -12.82
C ASP A 273 16.95 -7.15 -14.24
N LEU A 274 17.50 -6.09 -14.83
CA LEU A 274 18.29 -6.08 -16.05
C LEU A 274 19.74 -5.66 -15.72
N PRO A 275 20.72 -5.95 -16.60
CA PRO A 275 22.05 -5.38 -16.47
C PRO A 275 22.01 -3.85 -16.37
N GLY A 276 22.91 -3.25 -15.60
CA GLY A 276 22.99 -1.79 -15.45
C GLY A 276 21.98 -1.18 -14.46
N ASP A 277 21.59 -1.92 -13.41
CA ASP A 277 20.69 -1.45 -12.33
C ASP A 277 19.29 -1.03 -12.79
N GLN A 278 18.84 -1.51 -13.95
CA GLN A 278 17.49 -1.25 -14.46
C GLN A 278 16.52 -2.35 -14.01
N ARG A 279 15.31 -1.97 -13.59
CA ARG A 279 14.24 -2.89 -13.17
C ARG A 279 12.98 -2.63 -13.96
N VAL A 280 12.48 -3.65 -14.64
CA VAL A 280 11.30 -3.56 -15.51
C VAL A 280 10.29 -4.64 -15.17
N HIS A 281 9.04 -4.40 -15.54
CA HIS A 281 8.02 -5.44 -15.48
C HIS A 281 8.33 -6.59 -16.44
N ALA A 282 8.06 -7.83 -16.00
CA ALA A 282 8.15 -9.05 -16.79
C ALA A 282 7.29 -8.98 -18.06
N HIS A 283 6.20 -8.20 -18.04
CA HIS A 283 5.39 -7.85 -19.20
C HIS A 283 6.24 -7.42 -20.42
N THR A 284 7.34 -6.69 -20.19
CA THR A 284 8.27 -6.20 -21.23
C THR A 284 8.85 -7.32 -22.11
N PHE A 285 9.07 -8.50 -21.51
CA PHE A 285 9.55 -9.69 -22.20
C PHE A 285 8.39 -10.54 -22.71
N LEU A 286 7.38 -10.79 -21.86
CA LEU A 286 6.26 -11.66 -22.19
C LEU A 286 5.46 -11.18 -23.41
N LYS A 287 5.33 -9.86 -23.62
CA LYS A 287 4.66 -9.32 -24.83
C LYS A 287 5.35 -9.71 -26.14
N ARG A 288 6.64 -10.08 -26.10
CA ARG A 288 7.42 -10.47 -27.28
C ARG A 288 7.17 -11.92 -27.69
N LEU A 289 6.57 -12.74 -26.82
CA LEU A 289 6.25 -14.13 -27.12
C LEU A 289 5.24 -14.24 -28.28
N PRO A 290 5.28 -15.32 -29.08
CA PRO A 290 4.22 -15.62 -30.03
C PRO A 290 2.91 -15.95 -29.31
N ASP A 291 1.79 -15.70 -29.99
CA ASP A 291 0.45 -15.98 -29.47
C ASP A 291 0.15 -17.49 -29.56
N LYS A 292 0.65 -18.25 -28.57
CA LYS A 292 0.44 -19.69 -28.44
C LYS A 292 0.34 -20.13 -26.98
N CYS A 293 0.02 -21.40 -26.79
CA CYS A 293 0.14 -22.08 -25.51
C CYS A 293 1.57 -22.61 -25.30
N PHE A 294 2.08 -22.44 -24.08
CA PHE A 294 3.38 -22.94 -23.63
C PHE A 294 3.13 -24.04 -22.61
N LYS A 295 3.79 -25.19 -22.77
CA LYS A 295 3.60 -26.34 -21.88
C LYS A 295 4.40 -26.25 -20.58
N ASN A 296 5.49 -25.49 -20.59
CA ASN A 296 6.39 -25.32 -19.46
C ASN A 296 7.25 -24.07 -19.65
N ILE A 297 8.05 -23.76 -18.64
CA ILE A 297 8.93 -22.59 -18.63
C ILE A 297 10.03 -22.66 -19.69
N GLU A 298 10.57 -23.84 -20.00
CA GLU A 298 11.67 -23.97 -20.97
C GLU A 298 11.20 -23.60 -22.38
N GLU A 299 9.95 -23.92 -22.76
CA GLU A 299 9.37 -23.46 -24.02
C GLU A 299 9.26 -21.92 -24.10
N VAL A 300 8.97 -21.26 -22.97
CA VAL A 300 8.93 -19.80 -22.88
C VAL A 300 10.34 -19.23 -23.08
N MET A 301 11.33 -19.76 -22.35
CA MET A 301 12.71 -19.29 -22.40
C MET A 301 13.34 -19.49 -23.78
N LEU A 302 13.14 -20.65 -24.41
CA LEU A 302 13.65 -20.94 -25.75
C LEU A 302 13.13 -19.94 -26.78
N LYS A 303 11.85 -19.57 -26.70
CA LYS A 303 11.23 -18.63 -27.66
C LYS A 303 11.67 -17.18 -27.48
N LEU A 304 12.09 -16.79 -26.28
CA LEU A 304 12.66 -15.47 -26.04
C LEU A 304 14.08 -15.35 -26.61
N HIS A 305 14.91 -16.40 -26.53
CA HIS A 305 16.25 -16.42 -27.11
C HIS A 305 16.23 -16.23 -28.64
N GLN A 306 15.36 -16.97 -29.33
CA GLN A 306 15.26 -16.93 -30.80
C GLN A 306 14.91 -15.53 -31.37
N LYS A 307 14.31 -14.65 -30.57
CA LYS A 307 13.98 -13.27 -30.99
C LYS A 307 15.10 -12.26 -30.77
N THR A 308 16.01 -12.50 -29.83
CA THR A 308 17.17 -11.62 -29.58
C THR A 308 18.23 -11.76 -30.69
N ASP A 309 18.42 -12.97 -31.23
CA ASP A 309 19.39 -13.21 -32.29
C ASP A 309 18.93 -12.58 -33.63
N ASN A 310 17.63 -12.64 -33.95
CA ASN A 310 17.09 -12.05 -35.18
C ASN A 310 17.11 -10.50 -35.22
N THR A 311 17.40 -9.83 -34.11
CA THR A 311 17.60 -8.36 -34.07
C THR A 311 19.05 -7.93 -34.25
N VAL A 312 20.01 -8.87 -34.24
CA VAL A 312 21.43 -8.58 -34.46
C VAL A 312 21.83 -8.81 -35.92
N THR A 313 21.07 -9.63 -36.67
CA THR A 313 21.37 -9.96 -38.08
C THR A 313 20.75 -9.01 -39.12
N THR A 314 20.10 -7.93 -38.69
CA THR A 314 19.61 -6.86 -39.57
C THR A 314 20.24 -5.52 -39.19
N ARG A 315 21.53 -5.39 -39.50
CA ARG A 315 22.22 -4.11 -39.64
C ARG A 315 23.08 -4.12 -40.89
#